data_AF-A0A954TAP6-F1
#
_entry.id   AF-A0A954TAP6-F1
#
_cell.length_a   1.000
_cell.length_b   1.000
_cell.length_c   1.000
_cell.angle_alpha   90.00
_cell.angle_beta   90.00
_cell.angle_gamma   90.00
#
_symmetry.space_group_name_H-M   'P 1'
#
loop_
_entity.id
_entity.type
_entity.pdbx_description
1 polymer ?
#
loop_
_entity_poly.entity_id
_entity_poly.type
_entity_poly.pdbx_seq_one_letter_code
_entity_poly.pdbx_strand_id
1 'polypeptide(L)'
;MTEDPELVALSSVCSTLAGLTTESQQRIVDYVVKKFELFTSTEGATATNSVSSLASSATGIPLGEHQTYDQTDTPDDTDGISPVAIKWMQRNGLTVDQLGHIFSLGADEIDLVASSVPGTSKRERTRNVTILKGIASYLSTGVARITAEQIKEACLHYDAYDSPNHAKGLRGMSTELTGSRESGFKLTGRGLSAGAGLIRQILGVDS
;
A
#
# COMPACT_ATOMS: atom_id res chain seq x y z
N MET A 1 -38.27 31.64 9.28
CA MET A 1 -37.85 31.07 7.98
C MET A 1 -36.61 30.25 8.28
N THR A 2 -36.77 28.95 8.44
CA THR A 2 -35.66 28.02 8.67
C THR A 2 -34.99 27.82 7.32
N GLU A 3 -33.77 28.32 7.17
CA GLU A 3 -32.97 28.06 5.97
C GLU A 3 -32.69 26.57 5.88
N ASP A 4 -32.86 26.02 4.68
CA ASP A 4 -32.65 24.61 4.42
C ASP A 4 -31.17 24.28 4.70
N PRO A 5 -30.85 23.36 5.63
CA PRO A 5 -29.48 23.02 5.97
C PRO A 5 -28.71 22.48 4.76
N GLU A 6 -29.38 21.90 3.77
CA GLU A 6 -28.76 21.42 2.54
C GLU A 6 -28.33 22.59 1.66
N LEU A 7 -29.15 23.65 1.55
CA LEU A 7 -28.78 24.86 0.81
C LEU A 7 -27.61 25.60 1.44
N VAL A 8 -27.52 25.63 2.78
CA VAL A 8 -26.39 26.23 3.49
C VAL A 8 -25.10 25.44 3.24
N ALA A 9 -25.18 24.11 3.28
CA ALA A 9 -24.03 23.24 3.01
C ALA A 9 -23.55 23.40 1.55
N LEU A 10 -24.46 23.39 0.58
CA LEU A 10 -24.13 23.57 -0.83
C LEU A 10 -23.51 24.94 -1.10
N SER A 11 -24.06 26.01 -0.52
CA SER A 11 -23.48 27.35 -0.68
C SER A 11 -22.07 27.43 -0.10
N SER A 12 -21.83 26.80 1.06
CA SER A 12 -20.50 26.77 1.66
C SER A 12 -19.49 26.05 0.77
N VAL A 13 -19.87 24.89 0.21
CA VAL A 13 -19.01 24.12 -0.71
C VAL A 13 -18.70 24.93 -1.98
N CYS A 14 -19.71 25.56 -2.59
CA CYS A 14 -19.53 26.39 -3.76
C CYS A 14 -18.60 27.58 -3.49
N SER A 15 -18.74 28.26 -2.34
CA SER A 15 -17.84 29.36 -1.96
C SER A 15 -16.39 28.91 -1.74
N THR A 16 -16.18 27.71 -1.18
CA THR A 16 -14.84 27.15 -1.00
C THR A 16 -14.21 26.73 -2.34
N LEU A 17 -15.01 26.17 -3.25
CA LEU A 17 -14.54 25.73 -4.56
C LEU A 17 -14.27 26.89 -5.52
N ALA A 18 -14.95 28.03 -5.37
CA ALA A 18 -14.83 29.18 -6.28
C ALA A 18 -13.41 29.76 -6.39
N GLY A 19 -12.56 29.57 -5.37
CA GLY A 19 -11.16 30.03 -5.39
C GLY A 19 -10.18 29.11 -6.14
N LEU A 20 -10.63 27.95 -6.61
CA LEU A 20 -9.80 26.94 -7.25
C LEU A 20 -9.91 26.98 -8.78
N THR A 21 -8.89 26.45 -9.47
CA THR A 21 -8.95 26.26 -10.92
C THR A 21 -9.98 25.20 -11.29
N THR A 22 -10.58 25.31 -12.47
CA THR A 22 -11.60 24.37 -12.96
C THR A 22 -11.13 22.91 -12.91
N GLU A 23 -9.86 22.65 -13.21
CA GLU A 23 -9.27 21.31 -13.10
C GLU A 23 -9.22 20.80 -11.66
N SER A 24 -8.90 21.68 -10.70
CA SER A 24 -8.87 21.33 -9.27
C SER A 24 -10.27 21.10 -8.71
N GLN A 25 -11.24 21.91 -9.15
CA GLN A 25 -12.65 21.74 -8.80
C GLN A 25 -13.15 20.36 -9.28
N GLN A 26 -12.85 19.99 -10.54
CA GLN A 26 -13.23 18.70 -11.10
C GLN A 26 -12.67 17.53 -10.29
N ARG A 27 -11.37 17.57 -9.94
CA ARG A 27 -10.74 16.50 -9.14
C ARG A 27 -11.36 16.35 -7.77
N ILE A 28 -11.78 17.44 -7.14
CA ILE A 28 -12.43 17.40 -5.82
C ILE A 28 -13.84 16.82 -5.96
N VAL A 29 -14.59 17.21 -6.99
CA VAL A 29 -15.92 16.65 -7.27
C VAL A 29 -15.82 15.16 -7.55
N ASP A 30 -14.88 14.73 -8.41
CA ASP A 30 -14.65 13.32 -8.72
C ASP A 30 -14.24 12.53 -7.46
N TYR A 31 -13.41 13.12 -6.59
CA TYR A 31 -13.02 12.52 -5.31
C TYR A 31 -14.21 12.36 -4.36
N VAL A 32 -15.08 13.38 -4.24
CA VAL A 32 -16.27 13.31 -3.36
C VAL A 32 -17.29 12.31 -3.90
N VAL A 33 -17.54 12.33 -5.22
CA VAL A 33 -18.41 11.36 -5.89
C VAL A 33 -17.92 9.93 -5.66
N LYS A 34 -16.61 9.70 -5.83
CA LYS A 34 -15.98 8.39 -5.56
C LYS A 34 -16.06 8.00 -4.07
N LYS A 35 -15.77 8.93 -3.17
CA LYS A 35 -15.70 8.69 -1.72
C LYS A 35 -17.06 8.36 -1.09
N PHE A 36 -18.13 8.93 -1.63
CA PHE A 36 -19.48 8.76 -1.09
C PHE A 36 -20.36 7.85 -1.97
N GLU A 37 -19.76 7.17 -2.96
CA GLU A 37 -20.46 6.29 -3.90
C GLU A 37 -21.69 6.96 -4.53
N LEU A 38 -21.61 8.27 -4.75
CA LEU A 38 -22.74 9.04 -5.27
C LEU A 38 -22.85 8.75 -6.76
N PHE A 39 -23.70 7.80 -7.15
CA PHE A 39 -24.01 7.55 -8.55
C PHE A 39 -24.57 8.83 -9.18
N THR A 40 -23.77 9.52 -9.99
CA THR A 40 -24.26 10.58 -10.87
C THR A 40 -25.00 9.88 -12.01
N SER A 41 -26.29 9.63 -11.85
CA SER A 41 -27.16 9.20 -12.94
C SER A 41 -27.30 10.34 -13.95
N THR A 42 -26.30 10.47 -14.81
CA THR A 42 -26.42 11.18 -16.08
C THR A 42 -26.36 10.13 -17.18
N GLU A 43 -27.35 9.23 -17.20
CA GLU A 43 -27.64 8.43 -18.39
C GLU A 43 -28.44 9.30 -19.37
N GLY A 44 -27.86 9.50 -20.54
CA GLY A 44 -28.52 9.99 -21.74
C GLY A 44 -27.86 9.34 -22.95
N ALA A 45 -28.47 8.23 -23.41
CA ALA A 45 -28.53 7.68 -24.78
C ALA A 45 -27.52 8.23 -25.80
N THR A 46 -26.82 7.45 -26.62
CA THR A 46 -27.38 6.52 -27.62
C THR A 46 -26.21 5.86 -28.40
N ALA A 47 -26.52 4.79 -29.13
CA ALA A 47 -25.79 4.20 -30.26
C ALA A 47 -24.92 2.97 -29.97
N THR A 48 -25.63 1.85 -29.86
CA THR A 48 -25.37 0.61 -30.59
C THR A 48 -24.51 0.79 -31.85
N ASN A 49 -23.44 0.01 -31.99
CA ASN A 49 -23.10 -0.53 -33.30
C ASN A 49 -22.35 -1.86 -33.21
N SER A 50 -23.11 -2.94 -33.37
CA SER A 50 -22.61 -4.23 -33.84
C SER A 50 -22.73 -4.25 -35.36
N VAL A 51 -21.62 -4.39 -36.09
CA VAL A 51 -21.61 -5.02 -37.42
C VAL A 51 -20.23 -5.63 -37.74
N SER A 52 -20.24 -6.96 -37.81
CA SER A 52 -19.57 -7.88 -38.74
C SER A 52 -18.17 -7.60 -39.31
N SER A 53 -17.24 -8.50 -38.95
CA SER A 53 -16.64 -9.54 -39.82
C SER A 53 -16.38 -9.24 -41.31
N LEU A 54 -15.11 -9.41 -41.73
CA LEU A 54 -14.61 -10.35 -42.80
C LEU A 54 -13.07 -10.17 -42.95
N ALA A 55 -12.27 -11.22 -42.65
CA ALA A 55 -11.48 -12.06 -43.60
C ALA A 55 -10.33 -11.33 -44.35
N SER A 56 -9.08 -11.80 -44.51
CA SER A 56 -8.47 -13.14 -44.39
C SER A 56 -6.92 -13.08 -44.55
N SER A 57 -6.24 -14.11 -44.03
CA SER A 57 -5.00 -14.77 -44.54
C SER A 57 -3.63 -14.06 -44.48
N ALA A 58 -2.65 -14.63 -43.75
CA ALA A 58 -1.70 -15.62 -44.29
C ALA A 58 -0.47 -15.89 -43.37
N THR A 59 -0.10 -17.17 -43.28
CA THR A 59 1.26 -17.74 -43.03
C THR A 59 1.87 -17.72 -41.61
N GLY A 60 1.58 -18.80 -40.87
CA GLY A 60 2.48 -19.71 -40.15
C GLY A 60 3.67 -19.18 -39.32
N ILE A 61 3.69 -19.50 -38.02
CA ILE A 61 4.74 -20.17 -37.21
C ILE A 61 4.07 -20.70 -35.91
N PRO A 62 4.35 -21.93 -35.42
CA PRO A 62 3.79 -22.44 -34.17
C PRO A 62 4.64 -21.98 -32.99
N LEU A 63 4.03 -21.31 -32.00
CA LEU A 63 4.67 -21.08 -30.70
C LEU A 63 3.64 -21.02 -29.57
N GLY A 64 3.75 -22.00 -28.66
CA GLY A 64 3.51 -21.91 -27.22
C GLY A 64 2.21 -21.28 -26.73
N GLU A 65 1.29 -22.15 -26.32
CA GLU A 65 0.30 -21.97 -25.25
C GLU A 65 0.22 -20.57 -24.61
N HIS A 66 -0.75 -19.79 -25.08
CA HIS A 66 -1.39 -18.73 -24.31
C HIS A 66 -2.03 -19.39 -23.07
N GLN A 67 -1.38 -19.27 -21.92
CA GLN A 67 -2.08 -19.41 -20.66
C GLN A 67 -3.04 -18.24 -20.52
N THR A 68 -4.31 -18.59 -20.60
CA THR A 68 -5.46 -17.86 -20.09
C THR A 68 -5.12 -17.44 -18.66
N TYR A 69 -4.82 -16.16 -18.45
CA TYR A 69 -4.80 -15.60 -17.10
C TYR A 69 -6.27 -15.50 -16.70
N ASP A 70 -6.66 -16.46 -15.87
CA ASP A 70 -7.92 -16.49 -15.14
C ASP A 70 -8.06 -15.16 -14.40
N GLN A 71 -8.94 -14.31 -14.91
CA GLN A 71 -9.33 -13.06 -14.27
C GLN A 71 -10.30 -13.43 -13.16
N THR A 72 -9.75 -13.81 -12.00
CA THR A 72 -10.53 -13.83 -10.77
C THR A 72 -10.86 -12.39 -10.41
N ASP A 73 -12.13 -12.03 -10.62
CA ASP A 73 -12.85 -10.96 -9.93
C ASP A 73 -12.66 -11.15 -8.42
N THR A 74 -11.60 -10.57 -7.86
CA THR A 74 -11.48 -10.31 -6.43
C THR A 74 -11.82 -8.84 -6.21
N PRO A 75 -12.73 -8.51 -5.27
CA PRO A 75 -13.03 -7.12 -4.95
C PRO A 75 -11.76 -6.37 -4.56
N ASP A 76 -11.81 -5.06 -4.73
CA ASP A 76 -10.78 -4.02 -4.63
C ASP A 76 -10.14 -3.90 -3.22
N ASP A 77 -9.68 -5.01 -2.63
CA ASP A 77 -9.09 -5.07 -1.27
C ASP A 77 -7.62 -4.59 -1.23
N THR A 78 -7.04 -4.18 -2.36
CA THR A 78 -5.66 -3.67 -2.42
C THR A 78 -5.55 -2.15 -2.34
N ASP A 79 -6.65 -1.45 -2.03
CA ASP A 79 -6.66 0.01 -1.97
C ASP A 79 -5.65 0.53 -0.92
N GLY A 80 -4.77 1.45 -1.33
CA GLY A 80 -3.65 1.94 -0.51
C GLY A 80 -2.34 1.11 -0.57
N ILE A 81 -2.32 -0.06 -1.23
CA ILE A 81 -1.09 -0.84 -1.45
C ILE A 81 -0.49 -0.52 -2.82
N SER A 82 0.81 -0.22 -2.85
CA SER A 82 1.54 0.05 -4.09
C SER A 82 1.53 -1.16 -5.04
N PRO A 83 1.44 -0.96 -6.37
CA PRO A 83 1.42 -2.06 -7.35
C PRO A 83 2.67 -2.97 -7.30
N VAL A 84 3.80 -2.41 -6.89
CA VAL A 84 5.06 -3.15 -6.74
C VAL A 84 5.00 -4.06 -5.50
N ALA A 85 4.41 -3.57 -4.41
CA ALA A 85 4.18 -4.36 -3.21
C ALA A 85 3.19 -5.51 -3.45
N ILE A 86 2.13 -5.30 -4.24
CA ILE A 86 1.18 -6.37 -4.62
C ILE A 86 1.92 -7.54 -5.28
N LYS A 87 2.82 -7.27 -6.24
CA LYS A 87 3.63 -8.32 -6.88
C LYS A 87 4.55 -9.02 -5.89
N TRP A 88 5.13 -8.27 -4.95
CA TRP A 88 5.95 -8.85 -3.89
C TRP A 88 5.12 -9.74 -2.95
N MET A 89 3.90 -9.34 -2.59
CA MET A 89 2.97 -10.14 -1.78
C MET A 89 2.63 -11.46 -2.47
N GLN A 90 2.21 -11.39 -3.73
CA GLN A 90 1.91 -12.57 -4.55
C GLN A 90 3.10 -13.54 -4.61
N ARG A 91 4.31 -13.02 -4.86
CA ARG A 91 5.54 -13.83 -4.88
C ARG A 91 5.84 -14.51 -3.55
N ASN A 92 5.41 -13.92 -2.43
CA ASN A 92 5.63 -14.46 -1.09
C ASN A 92 4.37 -15.17 -0.53
N GLY A 93 3.31 -15.35 -1.32
CA GLY A 93 2.07 -16.00 -0.87
C GLY A 93 1.40 -15.30 0.31
N LEU A 94 1.53 -13.96 0.39
CA LEU A 94 0.89 -13.14 1.42
C LEU A 94 -0.41 -12.55 0.87
N THR A 95 -1.48 -12.66 1.67
CA THR A 95 -2.78 -12.05 1.36
C THR A 95 -2.94 -10.69 2.04
N VAL A 96 -3.87 -9.87 1.55
CA VAL A 96 -4.20 -8.57 2.16
C VAL A 96 -4.70 -8.76 3.59
N ASP A 97 -5.61 -9.72 3.80
CA ASP A 97 -6.18 -10.04 5.11
C ASP A 97 -5.10 -10.37 6.16
N GLN A 98 -4.13 -11.21 5.78
CA GLN A 98 -2.96 -11.53 6.59
C GLN A 98 -2.12 -10.29 6.95
N LEU A 99 -1.96 -9.35 6.02
CA LEU A 99 -1.26 -8.11 6.29
C LEU A 99 -2.09 -7.18 7.18
N GLY A 100 -3.42 -7.17 7.05
CA GLY A 100 -4.32 -6.36 7.88
C GLY A 100 -4.23 -6.66 9.39
N HIS A 101 -3.80 -7.86 9.77
CA HIS A 101 -3.51 -8.22 11.16
C HIS A 101 -2.24 -7.58 11.72
N ILE A 102 -1.29 -7.22 10.86
CA ILE A 102 0.04 -6.71 11.23
C ILE A 102 0.14 -5.22 10.94
N PHE A 103 -0.53 -4.77 9.88
CA PHE A 103 -0.46 -3.44 9.34
C PHE A 103 -1.85 -2.82 9.23
N SER A 104 -1.96 -1.55 9.60
CA SER A 104 -3.14 -0.75 9.30
C SER A 104 -3.04 -0.28 7.86
N LEU A 105 -3.81 -0.90 6.98
CA LEU A 105 -3.86 -0.55 5.56
C LEU A 105 -4.73 0.71 5.40
N GLY A 106 -4.12 1.85 5.09
CA GLY A 106 -4.80 3.12 4.86
C GLY A 106 -4.41 3.73 3.52
N ALA A 107 -5.24 4.65 3.01
CA ALA A 107 -5.04 5.27 1.69
C ALA A 107 -3.80 6.18 1.60
N ASP A 108 -3.23 6.63 2.74
CA ASP A 108 -2.12 7.60 2.79
C ASP A 108 -0.82 6.96 3.33
N GLU A 109 -0.87 6.34 4.52
CA GLU A 109 0.26 5.63 5.11
C GLU A 109 -0.18 4.27 5.66
N ILE A 110 0.70 3.27 5.48
CA ILE A 110 0.55 1.95 6.08
C ILE A 110 1.43 1.88 7.32
N ASP A 111 0.80 1.66 8.47
CA ASP A 111 1.47 1.62 9.77
C ASP A 111 1.53 0.23 10.38
N LEU A 112 2.57 -0.03 11.16
CA LEU A 112 2.76 -1.30 11.88
C LEU A 112 1.94 -1.29 13.18
N VAL A 113 0.92 -2.14 13.24
CA VAL A 113 -0.03 -2.28 14.37
C VAL A 113 -0.01 -3.66 15.02
N ALA A 114 1.00 -4.47 14.71
CA ALA A 114 1.17 -5.80 15.31
C ALA A 114 1.12 -5.73 16.84
N SER A 115 0.45 -6.70 17.50
CA SER A 115 0.36 -6.74 18.97
C SER A 115 1.71 -6.99 19.64
N SER A 116 2.58 -7.77 18.99
CA SER A 116 3.94 -8.06 19.46
C SER A 116 4.85 -8.38 18.28
N VAL A 117 6.12 -7.97 18.38
CA VAL A 117 7.14 -8.28 17.37
C VAL A 117 8.05 -9.40 17.90
N PRO A 118 8.25 -10.49 17.14
CA PRO A 118 9.08 -11.60 17.56
C PRO A 118 10.53 -11.16 17.80
N GLY A 119 11.18 -11.79 18.78
CA GLY A 119 12.60 -11.60 19.07
C GLY A 119 12.93 -11.89 20.53
N THR A 120 13.95 -12.71 20.74
CA THR A 120 14.40 -13.17 22.07
C THR A 120 15.17 -12.10 22.83
N SER A 121 15.80 -11.17 22.10
CA SER A 121 16.60 -10.09 22.65
C SER A 121 16.16 -8.72 22.12
N LYS A 122 16.45 -7.64 22.87
CA LYS A 122 16.17 -6.26 22.42
C LYS A 122 16.81 -5.95 21.06
N ARG A 123 18.01 -6.49 20.81
CA ARG A 123 18.71 -6.35 19.53
C ARG A 123 17.94 -7.02 18.39
N GLU A 124 17.46 -8.24 18.60
CA GLU A 124 16.68 -8.97 17.60
C GLU A 124 15.32 -8.30 17.35
N ARG A 125 14.63 -7.86 18.42
CA ARG A 125 13.40 -7.08 18.29
C ARG A 125 13.62 -5.77 17.53
N THR A 126 14.71 -5.04 17.80
CA THR A 126 15.08 -3.82 17.04
C THR A 126 15.19 -4.13 15.56
N ARG A 127 15.88 -5.23 15.20
CA ARG A 127 16.02 -5.65 13.81
C ARG A 127 14.66 -5.95 13.18
N ASN A 128 13.83 -6.73 13.86
CA ASN A 128 12.56 -7.16 13.33
C ASN A 128 11.56 -5.99 13.19
N VAL A 129 11.49 -5.09 14.18
CA VAL A 129 10.71 -3.84 14.12
C VAL A 129 11.18 -2.97 12.95
N THR A 130 12.50 -2.82 12.76
CA THR A 130 13.06 -2.02 11.66
C THR A 130 12.66 -2.59 10.30
N ILE A 131 12.75 -3.91 10.14
CA ILE A 131 12.34 -4.58 8.90
C ILE A 131 10.84 -4.40 8.67
N LEU A 132 10.00 -4.64 9.69
CA LEU A 132 8.55 -4.50 9.56
C LEU A 132 8.12 -3.07 9.23
N LYS A 133 8.70 -2.04 9.85
CA LYS A 133 8.42 -0.64 9.48
C LYS A 133 8.88 -0.33 8.05
N GLY A 134 9.99 -0.91 7.62
CA GLY A 134 10.45 -0.84 6.23
C GLY A 134 9.50 -1.51 5.24
N ILE A 135 8.89 -2.63 5.62
CA ILE A 135 7.82 -3.28 4.84
C ILE A 135 6.58 -2.39 4.80
N ALA A 136 6.17 -1.78 5.92
CA ALA A 136 5.01 -0.86 5.94
C ALA A 136 5.17 0.28 4.91
N SER A 137 6.34 0.94 4.91
CA SER A 137 6.70 1.97 3.93
C SER A 137 6.77 1.43 2.48
N TYR A 138 7.22 0.18 2.31
CA TYR A 138 7.22 -0.48 1.01
C TYR A 138 5.82 -0.79 0.51
N LEU A 139 4.91 -1.21 1.39
CA LEU A 139 3.52 -1.49 1.05
C LEU A 139 2.85 -0.21 0.56
N SER A 140 3.04 0.93 1.24
CA SER A 140 2.39 2.20 0.84
C SER A 140 3.03 2.82 -0.39
N THR A 141 4.36 2.97 -0.43
CA THR A 141 5.05 3.77 -1.47
C THR A 141 5.69 2.94 -2.58
N GLY A 142 5.84 1.64 -2.40
CA GLY A 142 6.63 0.78 -3.28
C GLY A 142 8.14 0.90 -3.08
N VAL A 143 8.59 1.74 -2.14
CA VAL A 143 10.00 1.92 -1.78
C VAL A 143 10.18 1.71 -0.29
N ALA A 144 10.96 0.70 0.08
CA ALA A 144 11.19 0.32 1.47
C ALA A 144 12.15 1.29 2.20
N ARG A 145 11.83 2.60 2.25
CA ARG A 145 12.69 3.64 2.84
C ARG A 145 12.07 4.16 4.13
N ILE A 146 12.89 4.26 5.17
CA ILE A 146 12.50 4.69 6.51
C ILE A 146 13.56 5.59 7.11
N THR A 147 13.15 6.57 7.91
CA THR A 147 14.07 7.49 8.59
C THR A 147 14.55 6.89 9.91
N ALA A 148 15.67 7.41 10.44
CA ALA A 148 16.15 7.01 11.76
C ALA A 148 15.13 7.35 12.88
N GLU A 149 14.33 8.39 12.68
CA GLU A 149 13.29 8.83 13.62
C GLU A 149 12.13 7.84 13.65
N GLN A 150 11.62 7.43 12.48
CA GLN A 150 10.58 6.41 12.37
C GLN A 150 11.02 5.07 12.99
N ILE A 151 12.29 4.68 12.79
CA ILE A 151 12.83 3.47 13.42
C ILE A 151 12.86 3.62 14.94
N LYS A 152 13.34 4.76 15.44
CA LYS A 152 13.43 5.03 16.87
C LYS A 152 12.05 5.00 17.52
N GLU A 153 11.08 5.68 16.92
CA GLU A 153 9.70 5.72 17.38
C GLU A 153 9.08 4.33 17.43
N ALA A 154 9.19 3.56 16.34
CA ALA A 154 8.71 2.17 16.31
C ALA A 154 9.41 1.32 17.39
N CYS A 155 10.73 1.46 17.56
CA CYS A 155 11.45 0.72 18.58
C CYS A 155 11.02 1.09 20.01
N LEU A 156 10.62 2.33 20.26
CA LEU A 156 10.08 2.76 21.56
C LEU A 156 8.70 2.13 21.80
N HIS A 157 7.84 2.14 20.78
CA HIS A 157 6.50 1.54 20.86
C HIS A 157 6.53 0.04 21.21
N TYR A 158 7.52 -0.69 20.68
CA TYR A 158 7.65 -2.14 20.85
C TYR A 158 8.64 -2.60 21.95
N ASP A 159 9.05 -1.71 22.87
CA ASP A 159 10.11 -1.98 23.89
C ASP A 159 11.38 -2.64 23.29
N ALA A 160 11.70 -2.26 22.06
CA ALA A 160 12.90 -2.73 21.36
C ALA A 160 14.05 -1.73 21.49
N TYR A 161 13.78 -0.48 21.91
CA TYR A 161 14.77 0.58 21.95
C TYR A 161 15.85 0.34 23.01
N ASP A 162 17.10 0.31 22.56
CA ASP A 162 18.30 0.23 23.39
C ASP A 162 19.19 1.43 23.08
N SER A 163 19.00 2.52 23.84
CA SER A 163 19.67 3.82 23.60
C SER A 163 21.19 3.71 23.38
N PRO A 164 21.99 3.02 24.23
CA PRO A 164 23.44 2.91 24.01
C PRO A 164 23.82 2.06 22.81
N ASN A 165 23.01 1.07 22.43
CA ASN A 165 23.37 0.12 21.36
C ASN A 165 22.62 0.34 20.05
N HIS A 166 21.67 1.27 19.97
CA HIS A 166 20.78 1.40 18.82
C HIS A 166 21.54 1.63 17.50
N ALA A 167 22.49 2.57 17.49
CA ALA A 167 23.30 2.84 16.30
C ALA A 167 24.17 1.65 15.88
N LYS A 168 24.68 0.87 16.85
CA LYS A 168 25.45 -0.36 16.59
C LYS A 168 24.56 -1.47 16.05
N GLY A 169 23.32 -1.58 16.57
CA GLY A 169 22.30 -2.48 16.07
C GLY A 169 21.96 -2.21 14.61
N LEU A 170 21.70 -0.94 14.26
CA LEU A 170 21.43 -0.51 12.88
C LEU A 170 22.58 -0.83 11.93
N ARG A 171 23.82 -0.52 12.33
CA ARG A 171 25.01 -0.84 11.51
C ARG A 171 25.24 -2.34 11.34
N GLY A 172 24.82 -3.15 12.33
CA GLY A 172 24.90 -4.60 12.26
C GLY A 172 23.92 -5.25 11.28
N MET A 173 22.97 -4.49 10.73
CA MET A 173 21.97 -4.95 9.76
C MET A 173 22.34 -4.61 8.32
N SER A 174 23.62 -4.43 8.01
CA SER A 174 24.08 -4.02 6.67
C SER A 174 23.67 -4.97 5.54
N THR A 175 23.33 -6.21 5.87
CA THR A 175 22.82 -7.20 4.91
C THR A 175 21.36 -6.97 4.52
N GLU A 176 20.53 -6.52 5.46
CA GLU A 176 19.09 -6.29 5.27
C GLU A 176 18.75 -4.82 5.00
N LEU A 177 19.62 -3.92 5.44
CA LEU A 177 19.40 -2.48 5.47
C LEU A 177 20.63 -1.75 4.91
N THR A 178 20.41 -0.83 3.98
CA THR A 178 21.44 0.06 3.44
C THR A 178 21.08 1.52 3.69
N GLY A 179 22.04 2.42 3.60
CA GLY A 179 21.84 3.86 3.82
C GLY A 179 22.46 4.38 5.11
N SER A 180 22.11 5.60 5.48
CA SER A 180 22.67 6.29 6.63
C SER A 180 21.59 7.05 7.40
N ARG A 181 21.96 7.59 8.56
CA ARG A 181 21.04 8.42 9.35
C ARG A 181 20.55 9.65 8.58
N GLU A 182 21.41 10.23 7.73
CA GLU A 182 21.13 11.46 6.97
C GLU A 182 20.31 11.16 5.71
N SER A 183 20.59 10.06 5.02
CA SER A 183 19.88 9.67 3.80
C SER A 183 18.66 8.78 4.07
N GLY A 184 18.42 8.39 5.31
CA GLY A 184 17.47 7.34 5.65
C GLY A 184 17.99 5.95 5.25
N PHE A 185 17.24 4.95 5.69
CA PHE A 185 17.58 3.56 5.51
C PHE A 185 16.64 2.92 4.50
N LYS A 186 17.17 2.04 3.65
CA LYS A 186 16.40 1.29 2.65
C LYS A 186 16.58 -0.20 2.86
N LEU A 187 15.49 -0.98 2.81
CA LEU A 187 15.61 -2.43 2.82
C LEU A 187 16.23 -2.94 1.51
N THR A 188 17.17 -3.88 1.65
CA THR A 188 17.74 -4.63 0.54
C THR A 188 16.77 -5.74 0.12
N GLY A 189 17.05 -6.42 -1.00
CA GLY A 189 16.28 -7.62 -1.39
C GLY A 189 16.29 -8.71 -0.30
N ARG A 190 17.40 -8.86 0.44
CA ARG A 190 17.47 -9.76 1.60
C ARG A 190 16.60 -9.29 2.75
N GLY A 191 16.54 -7.97 3.00
CA GLY A 191 15.65 -7.39 4.01
C GLY A 191 14.18 -7.63 3.68
N LEU A 192 13.79 -7.51 2.41
CA LEU A 192 12.43 -7.81 1.95
C LEU A 192 12.07 -9.30 2.14
N SER A 193 12.96 -10.22 1.79
CA SER A 193 12.77 -11.65 2.04
C SER A 193 12.67 -11.97 3.54
N ALA A 194 13.53 -11.37 4.37
CA ALA A 194 13.47 -11.53 5.81
C ALA A 194 12.16 -10.97 6.39
N GLY A 195 11.64 -9.86 5.87
CA GLY A 195 10.36 -9.30 6.26
C GLY A 195 9.18 -10.23 5.96
N ALA A 196 9.17 -10.88 4.81
CA ALA A 196 8.16 -11.88 4.48
C ALA A 196 8.18 -13.07 5.47
N GLY A 197 9.37 -13.55 5.83
CA GLY A 197 9.52 -14.60 6.86
C GLY A 197 9.01 -14.15 8.23
N LEU A 198 9.31 -12.92 8.65
CA LEU A 198 8.81 -12.37 9.92
C LEU A 198 7.28 -12.27 9.95
N ILE A 199 6.67 -11.87 8.84
CA ILE A 199 5.20 -11.81 8.71
C ILE A 199 4.60 -13.20 8.89
N ARG A 200 5.15 -14.23 8.23
CA ARG A 200 4.69 -15.61 8.39
C ARG A 200 4.86 -16.11 9.82
N GLN A 201 5.96 -15.76 10.47
CA GLN A 201 6.23 -16.12 11.86
C GLN A 201 5.19 -15.51 12.80
N ILE A 202 4.83 -14.23 12.60
CA ILE A 202 3.79 -13.55 13.39
C ILE A 202 2.42 -14.19 13.18
N LEU A 203 2.12 -14.59 11.95
CA LEU A 203 0.85 -15.25 11.60
C LEU A 203 0.80 -16.73 11.98
N GLY A 204 1.92 -17.31 12.41
CA GLY A 204 2.02 -18.75 12.72
C GLY A 204 1.90 -19.65 11.49
N VAL A 205 2.25 -19.15 10.30
CA VAL A 205 2.12 -19.87 9.02
C VAL A 205 3.40 -20.63 8.63
N ASP A 206 4.47 -20.50 9.42
CA ASP A 206 5.67 -21.34 9.26
C ASP A 206 5.38 -22.76 9.79
N SER A 207 5.07 -23.69 8.87
CA SER A 207 5.15 -25.15 9.06
C SER A 207 6.41 -25.71 8.40
#